data_AF-A0A6A6VAW9-F1
#
_entry.id   AF-A0A6A6VAW9-F1
#
_cell.length_a   1.000
_cell.length_b   1.000
_cell.length_c   1.000
_cell.angle_alpha   90.00
_cell.angle_beta   90.00
_cell.angle_gamma   90.00
#
_symmetry.space_group_name_H-M   'P 1'
#
loop_
_entity.id
_entity.type
_entity.pdbx_description
1 polymer ?
#
loop_
_entity_poly.entity_id
_entity_poly.type
_entity_poly.pdbx_seq_one_letter_code
_entity_poly.pdbx_strand_id
1 'polypeptide(L)'
;MKFLTLLSLLPTFTLSLTLPHPAPLPRQTTHQSLKPGAYLLTFTPSSPSKTSIYSGTLRVTSNDTTLHISGDLYNTTTLPSPSTGIPIQPRSNYFSFLRGISYTPLPENDGFTLGLESYPLTGFRAVMRFTDTIWASEPVDGGYTISFSRGTPEEGAGYPDAENYFTGTVTSTTDSKKELGTMTLGYLSPFLRRATLELASVSGVELPVSDISGTKTWKTVFESVGWDMSVAEGDRNVPEPDPANELGKEYWNEDQEHDAMLKHRSPTDFDTEWKIWLLVIRKSSQVTRGAMIDTNLRQNNIPREGTMITSDWVVGTWVDGTPGSRDGVTWPSAVAGKKFVDVKNAWFRTAVHEVGHVLSLTHPYDFMNDVMTDTPSFVTAGEEGWTEKQFPENITPETFRFSEMDTMILQHRPDAHVRPGFVDFGPPTDVSVFGGWKEKCEN
;
A
#
# COMPACT_ATOMS: atom_id res chain seq x y z
N MET A 1 -62.34 -8.44 -55.39
CA MET A 1 -61.57 -7.22 -55.00
C MET A 1 -60.42 -7.72 -54.10
N LYS A 2 -59.18 -7.92 -54.57
CA LYS A 2 -58.09 -6.92 -54.79
C LYS A 2 -58.02 -5.95 -53.59
N PHE A 3 -56.98 -5.82 -52.75
CA PHE A 3 -55.50 -5.75 -52.87
C PHE A 3 -54.89 -6.25 -51.52
N LEU A 4 -53.82 -7.05 -51.45
CA LEU A 4 -52.38 -6.75 -51.59
C LEU A 4 -51.65 -6.45 -50.26
N THR A 5 -50.62 -7.26 -50.04
CA THR A 5 -49.45 -7.18 -49.14
C THR A 5 -48.90 -5.78 -48.86
N LEU A 6 -48.42 -5.55 -47.62
CA LEU A 6 -47.10 -4.95 -47.39
C LEU A 6 -46.57 -5.30 -45.98
N LEU A 7 -45.50 -6.10 -45.95
CA LEU A 7 -44.54 -6.14 -44.84
C LEU A 7 -43.84 -4.78 -44.79
N SER A 8 -43.83 -4.11 -43.63
CA SER A 8 -42.89 -3.03 -43.35
C SER A 8 -41.93 -3.45 -42.23
N LEU A 9 -40.65 -3.54 -42.60
CA LEU A 9 -39.53 -3.51 -41.67
C LEU A 9 -39.59 -2.18 -40.91
N LEU A 10 -39.70 -2.23 -39.59
CA LEU A 10 -39.32 -1.13 -38.72
C LEU A 10 -37.87 -1.37 -38.28
N PRO A 11 -36.94 -0.44 -38.55
CA PRO A 11 -35.61 -0.51 -37.95
C PRO A 11 -35.74 -0.23 -36.46
N THR A 12 -35.26 -1.16 -35.64
CA THR A 12 -34.91 -0.88 -34.25
C THR A 12 -33.79 0.15 -34.26
N PHE A 13 -34.14 1.42 -34.06
CA PHE A 13 -33.17 2.43 -33.64
C PHE A 13 -32.74 2.08 -32.21
N THR A 14 -31.62 1.39 -32.09
CA THR A 14 -30.83 1.42 -30.85
C THR A 14 -30.34 2.86 -30.68
N LEU A 15 -31.00 3.63 -29.81
CA LEU A 15 -30.34 4.80 -29.22
C LEU A 15 -29.20 4.25 -28.36
N SER A 16 -28.00 4.19 -28.95
CA SER A 16 -26.77 4.18 -28.16
C SER A 16 -26.71 5.51 -27.44
N LEU A 17 -27.17 5.53 -26.19
CA LEU A 17 -26.76 6.53 -25.21
C LEU A 17 -25.25 6.32 -25.02
N THR A 18 -24.45 6.97 -25.87
CA THR A 18 -23.06 7.24 -25.55
C THR A 18 -23.08 8.11 -24.31
N LEU A 19 -22.83 7.48 -23.16
CA LEU A 19 -22.44 8.22 -21.97
C LEU A 19 -21.34 9.19 -22.40
N PRO A 20 -21.42 10.47 -22.00
CA PRO A 20 -20.34 11.41 -22.29
C PRO A 20 -19.06 10.77 -21.79
N HIS A 21 -18.08 10.65 -22.70
CA HIS A 21 -16.70 10.48 -22.29
C HIS A 21 -16.44 11.48 -21.16
N PRO A 22 -15.80 11.09 -20.04
CA PRO A 22 -15.35 12.08 -19.08
C PRO A 22 -14.56 13.12 -19.87
N ALA A 23 -15.01 14.38 -19.79
CA ALA A 23 -14.31 15.47 -20.40
C ALA A 23 -12.84 15.39 -19.93
N PRO A 24 -11.85 15.59 -20.82
CA PRO A 24 -10.48 15.72 -20.36
C PRO A 24 -10.47 16.79 -19.29
N LEU A 25 -9.98 16.42 -18.11
CA LEU A 25 -9.83 17.31 -16.96
C LEU A 25 -9.19 18.62 -17.42
N PRO A 26 -9.60 19.77 -16.85
CA PRO A 26 -9.02 21.06 -17.21
C PRO A 26 -7.49 20.96 -17.16
N ARG A 27 -6.84 21.39 -18.26
CA ARG A 27 -5.39 21.51 -18.38
C ARG A 27 -4.84 22.12 -17.09
N GLN A 28 -4.11 21.32 -16.33
CA GLN A 28 -3.28 21.78 -15.23
C GLN A 28 -2.48 23.00 -15.69
N THR A 29 -2.52 24.05 -14.87
CA THR A 29 -1.67 25.22 -15.03
C THR A 29 -0.22 24.76 -15.15
N THR A 30 0.47 25.29 -16.15
CA THR A 30 1.77 24.89 -16.69
C THR A 30 2.96 25.22 -15.77
N HIS A 31 2.87 24.93 -14.47
CA HIS A 31 3.88 25.31 -13.47
C HIS A 31 4.28 24.19 -12.49
N GLN A 32 4.06 22.92 -12.81
CA GLN A 32 4.70 21.81 -12.07
C GLN A 32 5.83 21.23 -12.93
N SER A 33 7.08 21.62 -12.63
CA SER A 33 8.28 21.01 -13.24
C SER A 33 8.54 19.58 -12.77
N LEU A 34 7.89 19.12 -11.69
CA LEU A 34 8.03 17.76 -11.18
C LEU A 34 6.71 16.99 -11.32
N LYS A 35 6.72 15.98 -12.19
CA LYS A 35 5.58 15.09 -12.45
C LYS A 35 5.32 14.16 -11.26
N PRO A 36 4.06 13.97 -10.79
CA PRO A 36 3.74 13.00 -9.75
C PRO A 36 4.11 11.55 -10.13
N GLY A 37 4.57 10.78 -9.15
CA GLY A 37 5.00 9.39 -9.31
C GLY A 37 6.29 9.06 -8.58
N ALA A 38 6.92 7.97 -8.99
CA ALA A 38 8.22 7.52 -8.50
C ALA A 38 9.35 7.94 -9.44
N TYR A 39 10.47 8.37 -8.85
CA TYR A 39 11.74 8.63 -9.51
C TYR A 39 12.83 7.73 -8.93
N LEU A 40 13.74 7.23 -9.77
CA LEU A 40 15.02 6.73 -9.32
C LEU A 40 15.87 7.93 -8.94
N LEU A 41 16.15 8.06 -7.65
CA LEU A 41 17.08 9.05 -7.12
C LEU A 41 18.43 8.39 -6.95
N THR A 42 19.48 9.04 -7.47
CA THR A 42 20.88 8.66 -7.21
C THR A 42 21.64 9.84 -6.65
N PHE A 43 22.39 9.63 -5.57
CA PHE A 43 23.30 10.61 -4.99
C PHE A 43 24.73 10.06 -5.02
N THR A 44 25.62 10.81 -5.67
CA THR A 44 27.04 10.52 -5.82
C THR A 44 27.84 11.58 -5.05
N PRO A 45 28.41 11.24 -3.88
CA PRO A 45 29.22 12.19 -3.10
C PRO A 45 30.48 12.64 -3.86
N SER A 46 30.88 13.90 -3.71
CA SER A 46 32.12 14.44 -4.31
C SER A 46 33.40 13.95 -3.63
N SER A 47 33.30 13.18 -2.54
CA SER A 47 34.44 12.78 -1.72
C SER A 47 35.20 11.60 -2.36
N PRO A 48 36.48 11.76 -2.74
CA PRO A 48 37.25 10.72 -3.44
C PRO A 48 37.55 9.47 -2.59
N SER A 49 37.32 9.52 -1.27
CA SER A 49 37.49 8.37 -0.37
C SER A 49 36.20 7.54 -0.18
N LYS A 50 35.07 7.95 -0.75
CA LYS A 50 33.80 7.22 -0.65
C LYS A 50 33.49 6.58 -2.01
N THR A 51 33.55 5.24 -2.06
CA THR A 51 33.05 4.46 -3.21
C THR A 51 31.54 4.24 -3.16
N SER A 52 30.88 4.67 -2.08
CA SER A 52 29.44 4.50 -1.89
C SER A 52 28.64 5.46 -2.77
N ILE A 53 27.75 4.88 -3.58
CA ILE A 53 26.67 5.59 -4.26
C ILE A 53 25.41 5.33 -3.46
N TYR A 54 24.57 6.33 -3.29
CA TYR A 54 23.27 6.14 -2.64
C TYR A 54 22.18 6.17 -3.70
N SER A 55 21.32 5.17 -3.74
CA SER A 55 20.18 5.18 -4.66
C SER A 55 18.91 4.70 -4.00
N GLY A 56 17.77 5.15 -4.52
CA GLY A 56 16.48 4.63 -4.14
C GLY A 56 15.36 5.39 -4.80
N THR A 57 14.18 5.36 -4.19
CA THR A 57 12.99 5.94 -4.80
C THR A 57 12.64 7.25 -4.13
N LEU A 58 12.49 8.31 -4.91
CA LEU A 58 11.81 9.53 -4.52
C LEU A 58 10.36 9.46 -5.00
N ARG A 59 9.42 9.76 -4.13
CA ARG A 59 7.97 9.70 -4.32
C ARG A 59 7.42 11.12 -4.28
N VAL A 60 6.67 11.45 -5.32
CA VAL A 60 6.07 12.77 -5.51
C VAL A 60 4.57 12.61 -5.65
N THR A 61 3.81 13.21 -4.75
CA THR A 61 2.36 13.38 -4.92
C THR A 61 2.05 14.86 -5.00
N SER A 62 1.12 15.24 -5.86
CA SER A 62 0.63 16.61 -5.93
C SER A 62 -0.87 16.63 -6.18
N ASN A 63 -1.51 17.66 -5.66
CA ASN A 63 -2.84 18.10 -6.06
C ASN A 63 -2.80 19.61 -6.34
N ASP A 64 -3.96 20.25 -6.45
CA ASP A 64 -4.04 21.67 -6.78
C ASP A 64 -3.44 22.60 -5.71
N THR A 65 -3.28 22.12 -4.48
CA THR A 65 -2.89 22.93 -3.31
C THR A 65 -1.70 22.39 -2.54
N THR A 66 -1.34 21.11 -2.68
CA THR A 66 -0.25 20.48 -1.92
C THR A 66 0.69 19.67 -2.82
N LEU A 67 1.95 19.64 -2.43
CA LEU A 67 3.03 18.84 -3.01
C LEU A 67 3.74 18.13 -1.86
N HIS A 68 3.75 16.80 -1.89
CA HIS A 68 4.50 16.00 -0.93
C HIS A 68 5.62 15.26 -1.65
N ILE A 69 6.81 15.38 -1.09
CA ILE A 69 8.02 14.73 -1.59
C ILE A 69 8.64 13.95 -0.44
N SER A 70 8.85 12.65 -0.63
CA SER A 70 9.60 11.83 0.30
C SER A 70 10.34 10.73 -0.43
N GLY A 71 11.28 10.04 0.22
CA GLY A 71 12.02 8.98 -0.45
C GLY A 71 12.79 8.10 0.51
N ASP A 72 13.51 7.14 -0.05
CA ASP A 72 14.38 6.24 0.68
C ASP A 72 15.71 6.12 -0.06
N LEU A 73 16.81 6.16 0.69
CA LEU A 73 18.15 5.92 0.17
C LEU A 73 18.68 4.59 0.69
N TYR A 74 19.36 3.89 -0.21
CA TYR A 74 20.09 2.68 0.06
C TYR A 74 21.56 2.90 -0.33
N ASN A 75 22.49 2.40 0.48
CA ASN A 75 23.91 2.37 0.14
C ASN A 75 24.13 1.24 -0.86
N THR A 76 24.51 1.59 -2.08
CA THR A 76 24.70 0.63 -3.17
C THR A 76 26.07 0.78 -3.84
N THR A 77 26.50 -0.29 -4.48
CA THR A 77 27.63 -0.30 -5.41
C THR A 77 27.19 -0.41 -6.87
N THR A 78 25.91 -0.73 -7.11
CA THR A 78 25.33 -0.92 -8.45
C THR A 78 23.97 -0.24 -8.53
N LEU A 79 23.76 0.56 -9.57
CA LEU A 79 22.48 1.24 -9.76
C LEU A 79 21.39 0.27 -10.23
N PRO A 80 20.16 0.37 -9.71
CA PRO A 80 19.03 -0.37 -10.24
C PRO A 80 18.75 0.01 -11.69
N SER A 81 18.26 -0.94 -12.49
CA SER A 81 17.85 -0.66 -13.87
C SER A 81 16.47 0.01 -13.92
N PRO A 82 16.35 1.26 -14.43
CA PRO A 82 15.07 1.95 -14.58
C PRO A 82 14.01 1.18 -15.38
N SER A 83 14.44 0.37 -16.35
CA SER A 83 13.56 -0.44 -17.20
C SER A 83 12.78 -1.51 -16.44
N THR A 84 13.20 -1.84 -15.21
CA THR A 84 12.53 -2.82 -14.34
C THR A 84 11.45 -2.21 -13.44
N GLY A 85 11.18 -0.90 -13.59
CA GLY A 85 10.19 -0.17 -12.79
C GLY A 85 10.73 0.32 -11.45
N ILE A 86 9.85 0.41 -10.45
CA ILE A 86 10.20 0.91 -9.11
C ILE A 86 11.18 -0.08 -8.44
N PRO A 87 12.42 0.30 -8.13
CA PRO A 87 13.41 -0.62 -7.59
C PRO A 87 13.02 -1.09 -6.19
N ILE A 88 13.29 -2.37 -5.93
CA ILE A 88 13.26 -2.94 -4.59
C ILE A 88 14.70 -3.31 -4.28
N GLN A 89 15.22 -2.73 -3.20
CA GLN A 89 16.63 -2.88 -2.82
C GLN A 89 16.75 -3.67 -1.52
N PRO A 90 17.90 -4.32 -1.28
CA PRO A 90 18.10 -5.10 -0.06
C PRO A 90 17.94 -4.28 1.21
N ARG A 91 17.24 -4.83 2.20
CA ARG A 91 17.03 -4.21 3.52
C ARG A 91 18.35 -3.89 4.22
N SER A 92 19.35 -4.75 4.07
CA SER A 92 20.70 -4.55 4.63
C SER A 92 21.39 -3.29 4.10
N ASN A 93 20.96 -2.77 2.96
CA ASN A 93 21.53 -1.59 2.33
C ASN A 93 20.75 -0.32 2.68
N TYR A 94 19.61 -0.42 3.38
CA TYR A 94 18.80 0.74 3.74
C TYR A 94 19.63 1.72 4.57
N PHE A 95 19.66 2.98 4.13
CA PHE A 95 20.48 4.01 4.74
C PHE A 95 19.64 5.07 5.44
N SER A 96 18.73 5.73 4.71
CA SER A 96 18.02 6.89 5.25
C SER A 96 16.66 7.13 4.61
N PHE A 97 15.76 7.69 5.39
CA PHE A 97 14.52 8.29 4.90
C PHE A 97 14.78 9.72 4.43
N LEU A 98 14.19 10.10 3.30
CA LEU A 98 14.24 11.47 2.76
C LEU A 98 12.91 12.17 2.95
N ARG A 99 12.96 13.40 3.47
CA ARG A 99 11.82 14.30 3.62
C ARG A 99 12.03 15.57 2.80
N GLY A 100 11.10 15.88 1.90
CA GLY A 100 11.07 17.17 1.22
C GLY A 100 10.60 18.28 2.16
N ILE A 101 11.33 19.39 2.19
CA ILE A 101 11.05 20.54 3.06
C ILE A 101 10.79 21.84 2.31
N SER A 102 11.21 21.92 1.04
CA SER A 102 10.92 23.07 0.17
C SER A 102 11.02 22.67 -1.29
N TYR A 103 10.27 23.37 -2.13
CA TYR A 103 10.28 23.17 -3.57
C TYR A 103 10.06 24.53 -4.26
N THR A 104 10.89 24.84 -5.24
CA THR A 104 10.79 26.10 -5.99
C THR A 104 11.04 25.82 -7.48
N PRO A 105 10.02 25.93 -8.35
CA PRO A 105 10.22 25.84 -9.80
C PRO A 105 11.22 26.89 -10.29
N LEU A 106 12.06 26.52 -11.27
CA LEU A 106 12.99 27.41 -11.95
C LEU A 106 12.71 27.36 -13.47
N PRO A 107 11.68 28.09 -13.95
CA PRO A 107 11.24 28.03 -15.34
C PRO A 107 12.34 28.39 -16.35
N GLU A 108 13.27 29.26 -15.97
CA GLU A 108 14.37 29.73 -16.82
C GLU A 108 15.30 28.61 -17.29
N ASN A 109 15.41 27.51 -16.53
CA ASN A 109 16.29 26.38 -16.85
C ASN A 109 15.53 25.05 -16.95
N ASP A 110 14.19 25.10 -17.08
CA ASP A 110 13.31 23.92 -17.07
C ASP A 110 13.64 22.97 -15.89
N GLY A 111 13.85 23.58 -14.72
CA GLY A 111 14.38 22.93 -13.52
C GLY A 111 13.64 23.38 -12.26
N PHE A 112 14.23 23.08 -11.10
CA PHE A 112 13.68 23.45 -9.80
C PHE A 112 14.75 23.37 -8.72
N THR A 113 14.53 24.05 -7.59
CA THR A 113 15.28 23.82 -6.36
C THR A 113 14.45 22.97 -5.41
N LEU A 114 15.10 21.97 -4.80
CA LEU A 114 14.51 21.07 -3.81
C LEU A 114 15.31 21.14 -2.51
N GLY A 115 14.62 21.38 -1.41
CA GLY A 115 15.16 21.19 -0.06
C GLY A 115 14.83 19.79 0.44
N LEU A 116 15.84 19.06 0.92
CA LEU A 116 15.71 17.72 1.47
C LEU A 116 16.33 17.61 2.85
N GLU A 117 15.71 16.82 3.71
CA GLU A 117 16.31 16.30 4.93
C GLU A 117 16.50 14.80 4.79
N SER A 118 17.63 14.30 5.29
CA SER A 118 17.95 12.87 5.32
C SER A 118 18.05 12.40 6.76
N TYR A 119 17.23 11.41 7.12
CA TYR A 119 17.17 10.81 8.46
C TYR A 119 17.68 9.37 8.38
N PRO A 120 18.93 9.09 8.81
CA PRO A 120 19.47 7.75 8.80
C PRO A 120 18.69 6.82 9.74
N LEU A 121 18.51 5.59 9.29
CA LEU A 121 18.09 4.50 10.17
C LEU A 121 19.29 4.09 11.02
N THR A 122 19.19 4.29 12.33
CA THR A 122 20.30 4.05 13.27
C THR A 122 20.19 2.72 13.99
N GLY A 123 19.02 2.08 13.95
CA GLY A 123 18.85 0.73 14.46
C GLY A 123 17.40 0.36 14.68
N PHE A 124 17.22 -0.69 15.48
CA PHE A 124 15.93 -1.23 15.85
C PHE A 124 15.84 -1.37 17.38
N ARG A 125 14.65 -1.16 17.93
CA ARG A 125 14.38 -1.38 19.35
C ARG A 125 13.22 -2.35 19.51
N ALA A 126 13.47 -3.48 20.16
CA ALA A 126 12.40 -4.37 20.58
C ALA A 126 11.56 -3.71 21.69
N VAL A 127 10.26 -3.61 21.49
CA VAL A 127 9.29 -3.06 22.45
C VAL A 127 8.14 -4.04 22.60
N MET A 128 8.10 -4.76 23.72
CA MET A 128 7.07 -5.76 24.10
C MET A 128 6.60 -6.72 22.98
N ARG A 129 5.75 -6.24 22.06
CA ARG A 129 5.10 -7.00 20.99
C ARG A 129 5.50 -6.56 19.56
N PHE A 130 6.44 -5.63 19.42
CA PHE A 130 6.86 -5.12 18.11
C PHE A 130 8.31 -4.61 18.12
N THR A 131 8.83 -4.34 16.92
CA THR A 131 10.16 -3.78 16.70
C THR A 131 10.03 -2.38 16.12
N ASP A 132 10.51 -1.39 16.87
CA ASP A 132 10.57 0.00 16.45
C ASP A 132 11.77 0.25 15.54
N THR A 133 11.60 1.15 14.57
CA THR A 133 12.71 1.79 13.88
C THR A 133 13.25 2.95 14.71
N ILE A 134 14.58 3.02 14.85
CA ILE A 134 15.25 4.13 15.51
C ILE A 134 15.87 5.01 14.42
N TRP A 135 15.48 6.26 14.38
CA TRP A 135 15.99 7.23 13.42
C TRP A 135 16.96 8.19 14.10
N ALA A 136 17.85 8.80 13.31
CA ALA A 136 18.60 9.95 13.80
C ALA A 136 17.63 11.06 14.22
N SER A 137 17.90 11.71 15.36
CA SER A 137 17.06 12.79 15.87
C SER A 137 17.15 14.08 15.05
N GLU A 138 18.22 14.22 14.26
CA GLU A 138 18.49 15.39 13.42
C GLU A 138 18.86 14.93 12.00
N PRO A 139 18.54 15.73 10.96
CA PRO A 139 18.90 15.39 9.60
C PRO A 139 20.43 15.49 9.39
N VAL A 140 20.96 14.63 8.52
CA VAL A 140 22.38 14.68 8.14
C VAL A 140 22.73 16.07 7.58
N ASP A 141 23.83 16.64 8.09
CA ASP A 141 24.34 17.97 7.72
C ASP A 141 23.34 19.13 7.87
N GLY A 142 22.27 18.94 8.65
CA GLY A 142 21.17 19.91 8.79
C GLY A 142 20.24 19.99 7.57
N GLY A 143 20.37 19.04 6.62
CA GLY A 143 19.65 19.02 5.36
C GLY A 143 20.46 19.52 4.17
N TYR A 144 19.82 19.47 3.01
CA TYR A 144 20.41 19.69 1.70
C TYR A 144 19.55 20.62 0.86
N THR A 145 20.21 21.45 0.06
CA THR A 145 19.59 22.18 -1.05
C THR A 145 20.16 21.67 -2.35
N ILE A 146 19.28 21.29 -3.28
CA ILE A 146 19.64 20.77 -4.60
C ILE A 146 19.00 21.65 -5.66
N SER A 147 19.82 22.25 -6.53
CA SER A 147 19.34 22.96 -7.72
C SER A 147 19.41 22.03 -8.92
N PHE A 148 18.25 21.53 -9.33
CA PHE A 148 18.07 20.66 -10.48
C PHE A 148 17.88 21.47 -11.76
N SER A 149 18.51 21.01 -12.83
CA SER A 149 18.20 21.38 -14.21
C SER A 149 17.85 20.13 -14.99
N ARG A 150 17.12 20.29 -16.11
CA ARG A 150 16.87 19.18 -17.02
C ARG A 150 18.19 18.58 -17.49
N GLY A 151 18.28 17.26 -17.40
CA GLY A 151 19.43 16.49 -17.85
C GLY A 151 19.08 15.59 -19.02
N THR A 152 20.05 14.79 -19.44
CA THR A 152 19.83 13.68 -20.37
C THR A 152 20.36 12.42 -19.69
N PRO A 153 19.54 11.35 -19.56
CA PRO A 153 20.05 10.10 -19.02
C PRO A 153 21.11 9.51 -19.95
N GLU A 154 21.96 8.64 -19.42
CA GLU A 154 22.91 7.89 -20.25
C GLU A 154 22.18 7.09 -21.33
N GLU A 155 22.81 6.97 -22.51
CA GLU A 155 22.24 6.20 -23.63
C GLU A 155 22.01 4.75 -23.19
N GLY A 156 20.78 4.26 -23.41
CA GLY A 156 20.41 2.89 -23.01
C GLY A 156 20.08 2.70 -21.53
N ALA A 157 20.03 3.77 -20.70
CA ALA A 157 19.67 3.67 -19.28
C ALA A 157 18.24 3.13 -19.04
N GLY A 158 17.37 3.14 -20.05
CA GLY A 158 16.08 2.46 -20.00
C GLY A 158 15.00 3.17 -19.16
N TYR A 159 15.13 4.47 -18.92
CA TYR A 159 14.08 5.27 -18.27
C TYR A 159 12.80 5.29 -19.12
N PRO A 160 11.62 5.00 -18.54
CA PRO A 160 10.33 5.07 -19.25
C PRO A 160 9.96 6.47 -19.77
N ASP A 161 10.46 7.52 -19.12
CA ASP A 161 10.21 8.91 -19.47
C ASP A 161 11.51 9.73 -19.32
N ALA A 162 12.32 9.72 -20.37
CA ALA A 162 13.63 10.38 -20.39
C ALA A 162 13.54 11.92 -20.32
N GLU A 163 12.38 12.50 -20.64
CA GLU A 163 12.14 13.94 -20.53
C GLU A 163 12.02 14.40 -19.07
N ASN A 164 11.64 13.49 -18.17
CA ASN A 164 11.59 13.73 -16.73
C ASN A 164 12.86 13.19 -16.05
N TYR A 165 14.00 13.62 -16.59
CA TYR A 165 15.33 13.35 -16.03
C TYR A 165 16.02 14.65 -15.63
N PHE A 166 16.49 14.72 -14.39
CA PHE A 166 17.07 15.91 -13.80
C PHE A 166 18.42 15.59 -13.14
N THR A 167 19.34 16.54 -13.22
CA THR A 167 20.63 16.49 -12.53
C THR A 167 20.81 17.77 -11.73
N GLY A 168 21.36 17.66 -10.53
CA GLY A 168 21.58 18.82 -9.67
C GLY A 168 22.76 18.65 -8.71
N THR A 169 23.32 19.78 -8.31
CA THR A 169 24.40 19.82 -7.30
C THR A 169 23.80 19.85 -5.91
N VAL A 170 24.29 18.99 -5.02
CA VAL A 170 23.86 18.92 -3.62
C VAL A 170 24.73 19.83 -2.78
N THR A 171 24.10 20.75 -2.03
CA THR A 171 24.80 21.66 -1.12
C THR A 171 24.28 21.52 0.31
N SER A 172 25.19 21.60 1.29
CA SER A 172 24.81 21.62 2.72
C SER A 172 24.08 22.90 3.08
N THR A 173 23.05 22.82 3.93
CA THR A 173 22.36 23.99 4.48
C THR A 173 23.14 24.67 5.62
N THR A 174 24.11 23.98 6.24
CA THR A 174 24.80 24.43 7.46
C THR A 174 26.29 24.78 7.24
N ASP A 175 27.00 24.07 6.36
CA ASP A 175 28.43 24.27 6.13
C ASP A 175 28.69 25.21 4.93
N SER A 176 28.31 26.48 5.07
CA SER A 176 28.62 27.54 4.09
C SER A 176 28.25 27.21 2.62
N LYS A 177 27.17 26.43 2.41
CA LYS A 177 26.74 25.94 1.09
C LYS A 177 27.79 25.11 0.36
N LYS A 178 28.64 24.41 1.10
CA LYS A 178 29.62 23.48 0.54
C LYS A 178 28.93 22.44 -0.35
N GLU A 179 29.50 22.23 -1.52
CA GLU A 179 29.10 21.18 -2.44
C GLU A 179 29.48 19.80 -1.88
N LEU A 180 28.49 18.90 -1.84
CA LEU A 180 28.60 17.56 -1.26
C LEU A 180 28.63 16.45 -2.30
N GLY A 181 28.10 16.71 -3.50
CA GLY A 181 27.93 15.70 -4.54
C GLY A 181 26.97 16.13 -5.64
N THR A 182 26.65 15.17 -6.49
CA THR A 182 25.64 15.31 -7.55
C THR A 182 24.47 14.38 -7.24
N MET A 183 23.26 14.86 -7.49
CA MET A 183 22.03 14.06 -7.42
C MET A 183 21.37 14.00 -8.79
N THR A 184 20.83 12.84 -9.16
CA THR A 184 19.99 12.67 -10.34
C THR A 184 18.61 12.15 -9.94
N LEU A 185 17.61 12.52 -10.73
CA LEU A 185 16.23 12.04 -10.62
C LEU A 185 15.78 11.61 -12.02
N GLY A 186 15.37 10.36 -12.19
CA GLY A 186 14.78 9.89 -13.43
C GLY A 186 13.44 9.22 -13.20
N TYR A 187 12.41 9.64 -13.92
CA TYR A 187 11.05 9.15 -13.74
C TYR A 187 10.92 7.66 -14.06
N LEU A 188 10.22 6.92 -13.20
CA LEU A 188 10.03 5.47 -13.31
C LEU A 188 8.58 5.09 -13.57
N SER A 189 7.65 5.67 -12.82
CA SER A 189 6.27 5.17 -12.77
C SER A 189 5.31 6.25 -12.26
N PRO A 190 4.04 6.25 -12.70
CA PRO A 190 2.99 7.03 -12.05
C PRO A 190 2.66 6.51 -10.64
N PHE A 191 3.00 5.25 -10.35
CA PHE A 191 2.90 4.69 -9.01
C PHE A 191 4.11 5.07 -8.16
N LEU A 192 3.91 5.12 -6.85
CA LEU A 192 4.92 5.45 -5.84
C LEU A 192 5.64 4.20 -5.33
N ARG A 193 4.93 3.07 -5.32
CA ARG A 193 5.36 1.79 -4.77
C ARG A 193 4.78 0.64 -5.59
N ARG A 194 5.36 -0.54 -5.47
CA ARG A 194 4.83 -1.77 -6.08
C ARG A 194 4.91 -2.94 -5.11
N ALA A 195 3.95 -3.85 -5.18
CA ALA A 195 3.94 -5.10 -4.43
C ALA A 195 3.14 -6.17 -5.18
N THR A 196 3.36 -7.43 -4.81
CA THR A 196 2.59 -8.58 -5.28
C THR A 196 1.80 -9.17 -4.13
N LEU A 197 0.49 -9.33 -4.32
CA LEU A 197 -0.38 -10.10 -3.44
C LEU A 197 -0.56 -11.50 -4.04
N GLU A 198 -0.09 -12.53 -3.34
CA GLU A 198 -0.34 -13.93 -3.67
C GLU A 198 -1.57 -14.43 -2.91
N LEU A 199 -2.60 -14.83 -3.65
CA LEU A 199 -3.85 -15.36 -3.09
C LEU A 199 -3.82 -16.89 -3.07
N ALA A 200 -3.75 -17.48 -1.88
CA ALA A 200 -3.83 -18.91 -1.66
C ALA A 200 -5.13 -19.30 -0.96
N SER A 201 -5.51 -20.57 -1.05
CA SER A 201 -6.68 -21.08 -0.35
C SER A 201 -6.61 -22.56 -0.02
N VAL A 202 -7.40 -22.97 0.96
CA VAL A 202 -7.82 -24.37 1.08
C VAL A 202 -8.71 -24.78 -0.11
N SER A 203 -8.85 -26.09 -0.34
CA SER A 203 -9.62 -26.58 -1.49
C SER A 203 -11.10 -26.19 -1.40
N GLY A 204 -11.64 -25.67 -2.51
CA GLY A 204 -13.06 -25.43 -2.71
C GLY A 204 -13.63 -24.20 -2.00
N VAL A 205 -12.78 -23.26 -1.57
CA VAL A 205 -13.22 -21.93 -1.12
C VAL A 205 -12.95 -20.87 -2.19
N GLU A 206 -13.77 -19.82 -2.17
CA GLU A 206 -13.65 -18.69 -3.08
C GLU A 206 -12.42 -17.83 -2.73
N LEU A 207 -11.85 -17.12 -3.72
CA LEU A 207 -10.85 -16.08 -3.46
C LEU A 207 -11.49 -14.70 -3.40
N PRO A 208 -11.02 -13.82 -2.51
CA PRO A 208 -11.48 -12.44 -2.41
C PRO A 208 -10.92 -11.61 -3.57
N VAL A 209 -11.49 -11.69 -4.77
CA VAL A 209 -10.94 -11.00 -5.96
C VAL A 209 -11.46 -9.58 -6.15
N SER A 210 -12.71 -9.32 -5.78
CA SER A 210 -13.38 -8.03 -5.91
C SER A 210 -14.60 -7.91 -4.99
N ASP A 211 -15.16 -6.71 -4.92
CA ASP A 211 -16.51 -6.50 -4.40
C ASP A 211 -17.57 -7.11 -5.34
N ILE A 212 -18.83 -7.10 -4.91
CA ILE A 212 -19.95 -7.71 -5.65
C ILE A 212 -20.18 -7.04 -7.02
N SER A 213 -19.86 -5.75 -7.16
CA SER A 213 -20.04 -5.02 -8.41
C SER A 213 -18.87 -5.21 -9.39
N GLY A 214 -17.73 -5.71 -8.89
CA GLY A 214 -16.47 -5.79 -9.64
C GLY A 214 -15.78 -4.45 -9.84
N THR A 215 -16.28 -3.36 -9.25
CA THR A 215 -15.69 -2.01 -9.37
C THR A 215 -14.53 -1.78 -8.42
N LYS A 216 -14.49 -2.51 -7.30
CA LYS A 216 -13.38 -2.53 -6.35
C LYS A 216 -12.69 -3.89 -6.43
N THR A 217 -11.49 -3.86 -6.98
CA THR A 217 -10.51 -4.95 -7.02
C THR A 217 -9.28 -4.54 -6.21
N TRP A 218 -8.41 -5.50 -5.87
CA TRP A 218 -7.11 -5.23 -5.25
C TRP A 218 -6.36 -4.10 -5.95
N LYS A 219 -6.29 -4.17 -7.28
CA LYS A 219 -5.66 -3.16 -8.11
C LYS A 219 -6.30 -1.79 -7.89
N THR A 220 -7.60 -1.63 -8.15
CA THR A 220 -8.27 -0.32 -8.04
C THR A 220 -8.24 0.29 -6.64
N VAL A 221 -8.18 -0.55 -5.60
CA VAL A 221 -8.10 -0.07 -4.21
C VAL A 221 -6.70 0.49 -3.92
N PHE A 222 -5.65 -0.24 -4.25
CA PHE A 222 -4.27 0.19 -4.01
C PHE A 222 -3.79 1.27 -5.01
N GLU A 223 -4.32 1.29 -6.23
CA GLU A 223 -4.07 2.39 -7.19
C GLU A 223 -4.51 3.75 -6.62
N SER A 224 -5.57 3.78 -5.80
CA SER A 224 -6.07 5.03 -5.19
C SER A 224 -5.08 5.69 -4.24
N VAL A 225 -4.12 4.93 -3.72
CA VAL A 225 -3.02 5.40 -2.86
C VAL A 225 -1.67 5.35 -3.59
N GLY A 226 -1.67 5.21 -4.92
CA GLY A 226 -0.47 5.25 -5.74
C GLY A 226 0.37 3.98 -5.68
N TRP A 227 -0.21 2.82 -5.34
CA TRP A 227 0.49 1.53 -5.35
C TRP A 227 0.15 0.73 -6.60
N ASP A 228 1.19 0.20 -7.25
CA ASP A 228 1.07 -0.84 -8.27
C ASP A 228 0.96 -2.21 -7.59
N MET A 229 -0.27 -2.61 -7.26
CA MET A 229 -0.55 -3.90 -6.63
C MET A 229 -0.88 -4.95 -7.70
N SER A 230 0.05 -5.89 -7.90
CA SER A 230 -0.17 -7.07 -8.74
C SER A 230 -0.80 -8.19 -7.93
N VAL A 231 -1.71 -8.95 -8.55
CA VAL A 231 -2.33 -10.14 -7.92
C VAL A 231 -1.82 -11.39 -8.64
N ALA A 232 -1.28 -12.32 -7.86
CA ALA A 232 -0.89 -13.64 -8.31
C ALA A 232 -1.81 -14.70 -7.66
N GLU A 233 -2.21 -15.70 -8.43
CA GLU A 233 -2.87 -16.88 -7.87
C GLU A 233 -1.79 -17.81 -7.30
N GLY A 234 -1.92 -18.14 -6.01
CA GLY A 234 -1.08 -19.09 -5.29
C GLY A 234 -1.71 -20.48 -5.23
N ASP A 235 -1.26 -21.29 -4.27
CA ASP A 235 -1.80 -22.64 -4.07
C ASP A 235 -3.27 -22.61 -3.63
N ARG A 236 -4.13 -23.30 -4.39
CA ARG A 236 -5.59 -23.43 -4.14
C ARG A 236 -5.98 -24.70 -3.39
N ASN A 237 -5.00 -25.53 -3.07
CA ASN A 237 -5.19 -26.83 -2.43
C ASN A 237 -4.34 -26.95 -1.16
N VAL A 238 -4.18 -25.84 -0.42
CA VAL A 238 -3.54 -25.87 0.89
C VAL A 238 -4.32 -26.86 1.78
N PRO A 239 -3.68 -27.90 2.34
CA PRO A 239 -4.38 -28.90 3.14
C PRO A 239 -4.96 -28.27 4.41
N GLU A 240 -6.21 -28.62 4.72
CA GLU A 240 -6.81 -28.31 6.02
C GLU A 240 -6.04 -29.00 7.16
N PRO A 241 -6.00 -28.42 8.37
CA PRO A 241 -5.34 -29.01 9.53
C PRO A 241 -5.99 -30.33 9.93
N ASP A 242 -5.20 -31.19 10.59
CA ASP A 242 -5.62 -32.53 10.99
C ASP A 242 -6.90 -32.47 11.86
N PRO A 243 -7.95 -33.25 11.53
CA PRO A 243 -9.17 -33.35 12.33
C PRO A 243 -8.96 -33.78 13.79
N ALA A 244 -7.80 -34.31 14.16
CA ALA A 244 -7.42 -34.62 15.54
C ALA A 244 -7.12 -33.38 16.41
N ASN A 245 -7.15 -32.17 15.85
CA ASN A 245 -7.09 -30.91 16.60
C ASN A 245 -8.28 -30.82 17.59
N GLU A 246 -8.01 -30.42 18.84
CA GLU A 246 -9.01 -30.20 19.91
C GLU A 246 -10.12 -29.22 19.51
N LEU A 247 -9.87 -28.37 18.51
CA LEU A 247 -10.80 -27.36 17.98
C LEU A 247 -11.73 -27.89 16.88
N GLY A 248 -11.51 -29.12 16.41
CA GLY A 248 -12.26 -29.76 15.34
C GLY A 248 -11.64 -29.59 13.95
N LYS A 249 -12.19 -30.35 12.98
CA LYS A 249 -11.79 -30.29 11.57
C LYS A 249 -12.02 -28.87 11.01
N GLU A 250 -11.12 -28.40 10.16
CA GLU A 250 -11.21 -27.09 9.45
C GLU A 250 -10.90 -25.84 10.30
N TYR A 251 -10.57 -25.99 11.59
CA TYR A 251 -10.14 -24.88 12.45
C TYR A 251 -8.62 -24.74 12.45
N TRP A 252 -8.17 -23.57 12.01
CA TRP A 252 -6.77 -23.20 12.00
C TRP A 252 -6.39 -22.44 13.27
N ASN A 253 -5.13 -22.62 13.69
CA ASN A 253 -4.46 -21.72 14.62
C ASN A 253 -3.28 -21.03 13.89
N GLU A 254 -2.76 -19.95 14.48
CA GLU A 254 -1.67 -19.14 13.92
C GLU A 254 -0.42 -19.97 13.57
N ASP A 255 -0.05 -20.97 14.38
CA ASP A 255 1.11 -21.84 14.08
C ASP A 255 0.89 -22.65 12.80
N GLN A 256 -0.32 -23.20 12.62
CA GLN A 256 -0.69 -23.94 11.42
C GLN A 256 -0.77 -23.02 10.19
N GLU A 257 -1.31 -21.81 10.36
CA GLU A 257 -1.39 -20.78 9.31
C GLU A 257 0.02 -20.40 8.84
N HIS A 258 0.96 -20.23 9.77
CA HIS A 258 2.35 -19.94 9.46
C HIS A 258 3.07 -21.11 8.79
N ASP A 259 2.93 -22.33 9.32
CA ASP A 259 3.52 -23.52 8.72
C ASP A 259 3.02 -23.73 7.28
N ALA A 260 1.73 -23.46 7.03
CA ALA A 260 1.16 -23.48 5.69
C ALA A 260 1.77 -22.40 4.80
N MET A 261 1.92 -21.17 5.30
CA MET A 261 2.58 -20.10 4.56
C MET A 261 3.98 -20.52 4.12
N LEU A 262 4.84 -20.99 5.03
CA LEU A 262 6.22 -21.39 4.70
C LEU A 262 6.30 -22.50 3.65
N LYS A 263 5.31 -23.39 3.64
CA LYS A 263 5.29 -24.56 2.76
C LYS A 263 4.63 -24.29 1.40
N HIS A 264 3.64 -23.41 1.36
CA HIS A 264 2.75 -23.24 0.20
C HIS A 264 2.88 -21.88 -0.48
N ARG A 265 3.42 -20.85 0.18
CA ARG A 265 3.75 -19.61 -0.53
C ARG A 265 4.86 -19.88 -1.53
N SER A 266 4.77 -19.27 -2.70
CA SER A 266 5.89 -19.37 -3.63
C SER A 266 7.14 -18.69 -3.05
N PRO A 267 8.36 -19.22 -3.33
CA PRO A 267 9.59 -18.68 -2.78
C PRO A 267 9.70 -17.17 -2.97
N THR A 268 10.06 -16.45 -1.92
CA THR A 268 10.13 -14.99 -1.92
C THR A 268 11.48 -14.53 -1.41
N ASP A 269 12.17 -13.73 -2.20
CA ASP A 269 13.30 -12.94 -1.71
C ASP A 269 12.81 -11.51 -1.44
N PHE A 270 12.53 -11.23 -0.18
CA PHE A 270 12.05 -9.93 0.26
C PHE A 270 13.02 -8.79 -0.05
N ASP A 271 14.28 -9.07 -0.38
CA ASP A 271 15.29 -8.09 -0.78
C ASP A 271 15.23 -7.71 -2.27
N THR A 272 14.39 -8.40 -3.05
CA THR A 272 14.17 -8.15 -4.49
C THR A 272 12.69 -7.96 -4.86
N GLU A 273 11.76 -8.42 -4.03
CA GLU A 273 10.32 -8.23 -4.23
C GLU A 273 9.57 -7.93 -2.93
N TRP A 274 8.49 -7.14 -3.01
CA TRP A 274 7.57 -6.92 -1.91
C TRP A 274 6.38 -7.80 -2.17
N LYS A 275 6.21 -8.79 -1.31
CA LYS A 275 5.19 -9.82 -1.50
C LYS A 275 4.38 -10.04 -0.25
N ILE A 276 3.10 -10.23 -0.43
CA ILE A 276 2.14 -10.46 0.64
C ILE A 276 1.42 -11.76 0.30
N TRP A 277 1.40 -12.69 1.25
CA TRP A 277 0.64 -13.93 1.09
C TRP A 277 -0.69 -13.81 1.83
N LEU A 278 -1.81 -14.02 1.13
CA LEU A 278 -3.13 -14.06 1.74
C LEU A 278 -3.72 -15.45 1.61
N LEU A 279 -3.96 -16.11 2.74
CA LEU A 279 -4.60 -17.41 2.80
C LEU A 279 -6.10 -17.29 3.09
N VAL A 280 -6.92 -17.91 2.24
CA VAL A 280 -8.34 -18.14 2.54
C VAL A 280 -8.51 -19.51 3.16
N ILE A 281 -8.92 -19.53 4.43
CA ILE A 281 -9.25 -20.73 5.19
C ILE A 281 -10.76 -20.81 5.45
N ARG A 282 -11.26 -21.96 5.89
CA ARG A 282 -12.66 -22.07 6.31
C ARG A 282 -12.91 -21.34 7.62
N LYS A 283 -12.17 -21.68 8.68
CA LYS A 283 -12.37 -21.16 10.03
C LYS A 283 -11.07 -21.01 10.78
N SER A 284 -11.01 -20.02 11.65
CA SER A 284 -9.93 -19.86 12.62
C SER A 284 -10.44 -20.06 14.04
N SER A 285 -9.56 -20.55 14.89
CA SER A 285 -9.79 -20.69 16.32
C SER A 285 -9.52 -19.40 17.11
N GLN A 286 -8.82 -18.44 16.50
CA GLN A 286 -8.36 -17.23 17.19
C GLN A 286 -9.20 -16.00 16.85
N VAL A 287 -9.66 -15.92 15.60
CA VAL A 287 -10.42 -14.79 15.06
C VAL A 287 -11.59 -15.29 14.23
N THR A 288 -12.62 -14.46 14.10
CA THR A 288 -13.83 -14.81 13.36
C THR A 288 -13.77 -14.46 11.88
N ARG A 289 -12.84 -13.59 11.44
CA ARG A 289 -12.85 -13.07 10.07
C ARG A 289 -11.48 -13.07 9.40
N GLY A 290 -10.46 -12.57 10.08
CA GLY A 290 -9.11 -12.44 9.54
C GLY A 290 -8.13 -11.93 10.59
N ALA A 291 -6.84 -12.17 10.32
CA ALA A 291 -5.70 -11.68 11.09
C ALA A 291 -4.41 -11.86 10.28
N MET A 292 -3.37 -11.11 10.65
CA MET A 292 -2.01 -11.42 10.21
C MET A 292 -1.54 -12.76 10.82
N ILE A 293 -0.64 -13.45 10.11
CA ILE A 293 -0.16 -14.78 10.48
C ILE A 293 1.00 -14.73 11.49
N ASP A 294 1.58 -13.56 11.75
CA ASP A 294 2.82 -13.38 12.51
C ASP A 294 2.68 -12.51 13.77
N THR A 295 1.48 -12.44 14.36
CA THR A 295 1.18 -11.55 15.50
C THR A 295 1.98 -11.83 16.77
N ASN A 296 2.65 -12.99 16.87
CA ASN A 296 3.41 -13.40 18.04
C ASN A 296 4.94 -13.49 17.87
N LEU A 297 5.53 -12.92 16.80
CA LEU A 297 6.98 -12.72 16.61
C LEU A 297 7.88 -13.99 16.67
N ARG A 298 7.29 -15.19 16.64
CA ARG A 298 8.01 -16.44 16.93
C ARG A 298 8.34 -17.28 15.70
N GLN A 299 8.05 -16.77 14.52
CA GLN A 299 7.94 -17.58 13.35
C GLN A 299 8.81 -16.98 12.24
N ASN A 300 9.76 -17.78 11.72
CA ASN A 300 10.81 -17.54 10.72
C ASN A 300 11.68 -16.25 10.75
N ASN A 301 11.46 -15.31 11.67
CA ASN A 301 12.13 -14.00 11.78
C ASN A 301 11.92 -13.07 10.57
N ILE A 302 10.87 -13.28 9.78
CA ILE A 302 10.46 -12.36 8.73
C ILE A 302 9.07 -11.81 9.10
N PRO A 303 8.97 -10.52 9.44
CA PRO A 303 7.70 -9.94 9.86
C PRO A 303 6.80 -9.62 8.67
N ARG A 304 5.49 -9.63 8.89
CA ARG A 304 4.43 -9.15 8.00
C ARG A 304 4.53 -9.74 6.59
N GLU A 305 4.79 -11.04 6.49
CA GLU A 305 4.85 -11.73 5.19
C GLU A 305 3.50 -12.29 4.74
N GLY A 306 2.54 -12.43 5.65
CA GLY A 306 1.23 -12.96 5.28
C GLY A 306 0.12 -12.69 6.27
N THR A 307 -1.09 -12.91 5.77
CA THR A 307 -2.34 -12.72 6.48
C THR A 307 -3.33 -13.80 6.06
N MET A 308 -4.39 -13.99 6.83
CA MET A 308 -5.47 -14.89 6.46
C MET A 308 -6.84 -14.25 6.62
N ILE A 309 -7.81 -14.82 5.92
CA ILE A 309 -9.23 -14.59 6.15
C ILE A 309 -10.02 -15.90 6.17
N THR A 310 -11.13 -15.91 6.89
CA THR A 310 -12.05 -17.04 6.97
C THR A 310 -13.19 -16.88 5.96
N SER A 311 -13.57 -17.96 5.28
CA SER A 311 -14.75 -18.00 4.41
C SER A 311 -16.03 -18.45 5.14
N ASP A 312 -15.90 -19.42 6.04
CA ASP A 312 -17.01 -20.24 6.55
C ASP A 312 -17.39 -19.90 8.00
N TRP A 313 -16.88 -18.80 8.56
CA TRP A 313 -17.44 -18.25 9.79
C TRP A 313 -18.91 -17.91 9.58
N VAL A 314 -19.76 -18.35 10.50
CA VAL A 314 -21.19 -18.07 10.49
C VAL A 314 -21.41 -16.78 11.27
N VAL A 315 -21.94 -15.76 10.60
CA VAL A 315 -22.10 -14.42 11.18
C VAL A 315 -22.97 -14.50 12.44
N GLY A 316 -22.46 -13.94 13.53
CA GLY A 316 -23.12 -13.97 14.84
C GLY A 316 -22.95 -15.28 15.62
N THR A 317 -21.93 -16.09 15.29
CA THR A 317 -21.56 -17.26 16.10
C THR A 317 -20.13 -17.19 16.66
N TRP A 318 -19.93 -17.81 17.83
CA TRP A 318 -18.62 -18.09 18.41
C TRP A 318 -17.87 -19.12 17.57
N VAL A 319 -16.59 -19.32 17.89
CA VAL A 319 -15.74 -20.35 17.27
C VAL A 319 -16.38 -21.73 17.37
N ASP A 320 -17.07 -22.05 18.47
CA ASP A 320 -17.78 -23.32 18.68
C ASP A 320 -19.15 -23.42 17.97
N GLY A 321 -19.54 -22.39 17.22
CA GLY A 321 -20.81 -22.33 16.49
C GLY A 321 -22.03 -21.94 17.34
N THR A 322 -21.86 -21.67 18.63
CA THR A 322 -22.95 -21.16 19.48
C THR A 322 -23.28 -19.70 19.14
N PRO A 323 -24.54 -19.26 19.32
CA PRO A 323 -24.91 -17.86 19.08
C PRO A 323 -24.13 -16.87 19.95
N GLY A 324 -23.76 -15.74 19.36
CA GLY A 324 -22.91 -14.71 19.97
C GLY A 324 -21.60 -14.57 19.21
N SER A 325 -20.78 -13.57 19.52
CA SER A 325 -19.51 -13.37 18.83
C SER A 325 -18.53 -12.61 19.72
N ARG A 326 -17.23 -12.76 19.43
CA ARG A 326 -16.14 -12.18 20.24
C ARG A 326 -16.16 -10.65 20.28
N ASP A 327 -16.76 -10.03 19.26
CA ASP A 327 -16.87 -8.58 19.09
C ASP A 327 -17.99 -7.94 19.93
N GLY A 328 -18.88 -8.72 20.55
CA GLY A 328 -19.90 -8.19 21.46
C GLY A 328 -20.99 -7.34 20.79
N VAL A 329 -21.06 -7.32 19.45
CA VAL A 329 -22.10 -6.61 18.69
C VAL A 329 -23.28 -7.52 18.39
N THR A 330 -24.47 -6.94 18.23
CA THR A 330 -25.65 -7.67 17.78
C THR A 330 -25.69 -7.68 16.25
N TRP A 331 -25.44 -8.83 15.64
CA TRP A 331 -25.43 -8.91 14.18
C TRP A 331 -26.85 -8.74 13.60
N PRO A 332 -27.05 -7.89 12.57
CA PRO A 332 -28.36 -7.71 11.95
C PRO A 332 -28.92 -9.01 11.38
N SER A 333 -30.23 -9.19 11.46
CA SER A 333 -30.92 -10.40 10.95
C SER A 333 -30.73 -10.61 9.45
N ALA A 334 -30.40 -9.56 8.70
CA ALA A 334 -30.05 -9.63 7.28
C ALA A 334 -28.80 -10.47 7.00
N VAL A 335 -27.91 -10.66 7.98
CA VAL A 335 -26.63 -11.39 7.84
C VAL A 335 -26.42 -12.50 8.85
N ALA A 336 -27.03 -12.41 10.04
CA ALA A 336 -26.88 -13.42 11.08
C ALA A 336 -27.24 -14.81 10.55
N GLY A 337 -26.40 -15.81 10.82
CA GLY A 337 -26.56 -17.18 10.34
C GLY A 337 -26.08 -17.46 8.91
N LYS A 338 -25.65 -16.44 8.15
CA LYS A 338 -24.99 -16.64 6.84
C LYS A 338 -23.49 -16.91 7.01
N LYS A 339 -22.87 -17.60 6.05
CA LYS A 339 -21.40 -17.64 6.00
C LYS A 339 -20.87 -16.26 5.65
N PHE A 340 -19.73 -15.87 6.19
CA PHE A 340 -19.18 -14.54 5.95
C PHE A 340 -18.83 -14.32 4.47
N VAL A 341 -18.38 -15.36 3.76
CA VAL A 341 -18.17 -15.33 2.31
C VAL A 341 -19.44 -14.97 1.51
N ASP A 342 -20.64 -15.17 2.06
CA ASP A 342 -21.90 -14.78 1.41
C ASP A 342 -22.22 -13.28 1.61
N VAL A 343 -21.53 -12.61 2.54
CA VAL A 343 -21.58 -11.16 2.76
C VAL A 343 -20.46 -10.49 1.95
N LYS A 344 -20.48 -10.71 0.63
CA LYS A 344 -19.37 -10.50 -0.32
C LYS A 344 -18.60 -9.20 -0.14
N ASN A 345 -19.28 -8.06 -0.06
CA ASN A 345 -18.60 -6.77 0.09
C ASN A 345 -17.84 -6.68 1.41
N ALA A 346 -18.45 -7.11 2.52
CA ALA A 346 -17.80 -7.10 3.83
C ALA A 346 -16.63 -8.08 3.89
N TRP A 347 -16.79 -9.25 3.26
CA TRP A 347 -15.75 -10.28 3.18
C TRP A 347 -14.53 -9.82 2.37
N PHE A 348 -14.75 -9.30 1.15
CA PHE A 348 -13.67 -8.75 0.34
C PHE A 348 -13.01 -7.54 1.02
N ARG A 349 -13.79 -6.64 1.63
CA ARG A 349 -13.26 -5.51 2.41
C ARG A 349 -12.39 -5.98 3.56
N THR A 350 -12.77 -7.04 4.25
CA THR A 350 -11.96 -7.64 5.32
C THR A 350 -10.64 -8.15 4.76
N ALA A 351 -10.63 -8.80 3.60
CA ALA A 351 -9.38 -9.20 2.95
C ALA A 351 -8.43 -8.00 2.74
N VAL A 352 -8.95 -6.89 2.21
CA VAL A 352 -8.15 -5.67 2.02
C VAL A 352 -7.67 -5.07 3.34
N HIS A 353 -8.53 -5.05 4.36
CA HIS A 353 -8.23 -4.59 5.70
C HIS A 353 -7.05 -5.36 6.32
N GLU A 354 -7.05 -6.70 6.22
CA GLU A 354 -5.97 -7.52 6.76
C GLU A 354 -4.63 -7.28 6.01
N VAL A 355 -4.68 -7.07 4.69
CA VAL A 355 -3.51 -6.64 3.92
C VAL A 355 -3.05 -5.23 4.36
N GLY A 356 -3.97 -4.36 4.78
CA GLY A 356 -3.64 -3.08 5.38
C GLY A 356 -2.77 -3.23 6.65
N HIS A 357 -3.07 -4.21 7.51
CA HIS A 357 -2.24 -4.51 8.68
C HIS A 357 -0.83 -4.97 8.30
N VAL A 358 -0.69 -5.79 7.25
CA VAL A 358 0.62 -6.17 6.69
C VAL A 358 1.44 -4.94 6.26
N LEU A 359 0.77 -3.86 5.86
CA LEU A 359 1.40 -2.59 5.48
C LEU A 359 1.53 -1.59 6.64
N SER A 360 1.42 -2.06 7.89
CA SER A 360 1.51 -1.28 9.14
C SER A 360 0.36 -0.29 9.38
N LEU A 361 -0.81 -0.51 8.77
CA LEU A 361 -2.00 0.28 9.09
C LEU A 361 -2.70 -0.28 10.33
N THR A 362 -3.26 0.60 11.14
CA THR A 362 -3.97 0.25 12.38
C THR A 362 -5.45 0.59 12.27
N HIS A 363 -6.27 0.01 13.14
CA HIS A 363 -7.66 0.47 13.26
C HIS A 363 -7.68 1.94 13.69
N PRO A 364 -8.58 2.76 13.12
CA PRO A 364 -8.83 4.09 13.65
C PRO A 364 -9.49 3.98 15.03
N TYR A 365 -9.29 5.01 15.86
CA TYR A 365 -9.94 5.08 17.17
C TYR A 365 -11.45 5.34 17.03
N ASP A 366 -11.83 6.16 16.06
CA ASP A 366 -13.22 6.50 15.73
C ASP A 366 -13.65 5.84 14.42
N PHE A 367 -14.95 5.76 14.18
CA PHE A 367 -15.49 5.26 12.91
C PHE A 367 -15.18 6.23 11.75
N MET A 368 -14.44 5.76 10.74
CA MET A 368 -13.97 6.59 9.61
C MET A 368 -14.65 6.25 8.28
N ASN A 369 -15.51 5.23 8.26
CA ASN A 369 -16.17 4.71 7.06
C ASN A 369 -15.17 4.34 5.93
N ASP A 370 -13.96 3.88 6.27
CA ASP A 370 -12.87 3.54 5.35
C ASP A 370 -12.54 2.05 5.43
N VAL A 371 -11.45 1.58 4.83
CA VAL A 371 -11.05 0.17 4.81
C VAL A 371 -10.44 -0.32 6.14
N MET A 372 -9.81 0.57 6.90
CA MET A 372 -9.13 0.23 8.16
C MET A 372 -10.04 0.26 9.39
N THR A 373 -11.25 0.80 9.28
CA THR A 373 -12.33 0.61 10.24
C THR A 373 -12.64 -0.90 10.38
N ASP A 374 -12.90 -1.45 11.55
CA ASP A 374 -13.19 -2.90 11.65
C ASP A 374 -14.66 -3.21 11.28
N THR A 375 -14.95 -4.47 10.90
CA THR A 375 -16.32 -4.86 10.52
C THR A 375 -17.35 -4.66 11.65
N PRO A 376 -17.05 -4.98 12.93
CA PRO A 376 -17.96 -4.67 14.04
C PRO A 376 -18.35 -3.20 14.13
N SER A 377 -17.41 -2.26 13.90
CA SER A 377 -17.73 -0.83 13.90
C SER A 377 -18.74 -0.44 12.81
N PHE A 378 -18.81 -1.13 11.67
CA PHE A 378 -19.87 -0.91 10.67
C PHE A 378 -21.24 -1.39 11.14
N VAL A 379 -21.29 -2.45 11.95
CA VAL A 379 -22.54 -2.88 12.59
C VAL A 379 -23.02 -1.81 13.55
N THR A 380 -22.15 -1.40 14.48
CA THR A 380 -22.44 -0.35 15.47
C THR A 380 -22.82 0.98 14.78
N ALA A 381 -22.09 1.40 13.76
CA ALA A 381 -22.39 2.64 13.02
C ALA A 381 -23.79 2.62 12.38
N GLY A 382 -24.24 1.46 11.91
CA GLY A 382 -25.60 1.29 11.38
C GLY A 382 -26.68 1.26 12.47
N GLU A 383 -26.39 0.69 13.64
CA GLU A 383 -27.29 0.65 14.80
C GLU A 383 -27.44 2.04 15.45
N GLU A 384 -26.34 2.78 15.57
CA GLU A 384 -26.31 4.12 16.17
C GLU A 384 -26.71 5.24 15.19
N GLY A 385 -26.97 4.91 13.93
CA GLY A 385 -27.40 5.86 12.91
C GLY A 385 -26.29 6.81 12.41
N TRP A 386 -25.02 6.43 12.58
CA TRP A 386 -23.88 7.15 12.00
C TRP A 386 -23.80 6.95 10.48
N THR A 387 -24.33 5.84 9.97
CA THR A 387 -24.54 5.59 8.54
C THR A 387 -26.02 5.59 8.20
N GLU A 388 -26.37 6.04 6.99
CA GLU A 388 -27.76 6.05 6.50
C GLU A 388 -28.38 4.64 6.41
N LYS A 389 -27.55 3.65 6.06
CA LYS A 389 -27.95 2.25 5.93
C LYS A 389 -27.36 1.44 7.08
N GLN A 390 -27.97 0.30 7.36
CA GLN A 390 -27.42 -0.68 8.31
C GLN A 390 -26.41 -1.60 7.62
N PHE A 391 -25.69 -2.37 8.41
CA PHE A 391 -24.86 -3.45 7.88
C PHE A 391 -25.75 -4.59 7.35
N PRO A 392 -25.43 -5.17 6.16
CA PRO A 392 -24.24 -4.97 5.35
C PRO A 392 -24.37 -3.89 4.26
N GLU A 393 -25.53 -3.25 4.12
CA GLU A 393 -25.81 -2.30 3.04
C GLU A 393 -25.01 -0.99 3.15
N ASN A 394 -24.44 -0.69 4.32
CA ASN A 394 -23.49 0.39 4.52
C ASN A 394 -22.06 0.06 4.07
N ILE A 395 -21.78 -1.16 3.60
CA ILE A 395 -20.53 -1.50 2.90
C ILE A 395 -20.68 -1.17 1.41
N THR A 396 -20.38 0.09 1.08
CA THR A 396 -20.44 0.63 -0.29
C THR A 396 -19.03 0.69 -0.93
N PRO A 397 -18.90 0.96 -2.25
CA PRO A 397 -17.59 1.13 -2.88
C PRO A 397 -16.69 2.16 -2.18
N GLU A 398 -17.27 3.20 -1.57
CA GLU A 398 -16.54 4.25 -0.84
C GLU A 398 -15.83 3.71 0.41
N THR A 399 -16.32 2.62 1.01
CA THR A 399 -15.72 1.97 2.20
C THR A 399 -14.40 1.26 1.93
N PHE A 400 -14.01 1.12 0.67
CA PHE A 400 -12.73 0.55 0.25
C PHE A 400 -11.61 1.60 0.15
N ARG A 401 -11.89 2.87 0.45
CA ARG A 401 -10.84 3.91 0.49
C ARG A 401 -9.97 3.76 1.74
N PHE A 402 -8.74 4.24 1.66
CA PHE A 402 -7.90 4.50 2.83
C PHE A 402 -8.24 5.89 3.40
N SER A 403 -8.07 6.08 4.72
CA SER A 403 -8.17 7.43 5.30
C SER A 403 -7.07 8.34 4.75
N GLU A 404 -7.17 9.64 5.00
CA GLU A 404 -6.10 10.58 4.65
C GLU A 404 -4.77 10.22 5.34
N MET A 405 -4.83 9.83 6.62
CA MET A 405 -3.66 9.41 7.38
C MET A 405 -3.06 8.12 6.82
N ASP A 406 -3.88 7.11 6.53
CA ASP A 406 -3.42 5.86 5.92
C ASP A 406 -2.82 6.09 4.53
N THR A 407 -3.43 6.98 3.74
CA THR A 407 -2.92 7.40 2.43
C THR A 407 -1.53 8.00 2.60
N MET A 408 -1.34 8.95 3.52
CA MET A 408 -0.03 9.53 3.80
C MET A 408 0.98 8.50 4.30
N ILE A 409 0.55 7.51 5.09
CA ILE A 409 1.42 6.41 5.53
C ILE A 409 1.87 5.59 4.33
N LEU A 410 0.94 5.06 3.55
CA LEU A 410 1.23 4.22 2.40
C LEU A 410 2.06 4.93 1.33
N GLN A 411 1.85 6.24 1.13
CA GLN A 411 2.55 7.02 0.11
C GLN A 411 3.92 7.50 0.58
N HIS A 412 4.02 8.01 1.81
CA HIS A 412 5.17 8.83 2.20
C HIS A 412 5.98 8.33 3.39
N ARG A 413 5.54 7.31 4.13
CA ARG A 413 6.39 6.70 5.16
C ARG A 413 7.55 5.92 4.54
N PRO A 414 8.65 5.72 5.28
CA PRO A 414 9.81 4.99 4.81
C PRO A 414 9.47 3.55 4.43
N ASP A 415 10.28 2.97 3.54
CA ASP A 415 10.20 1.53 3.22
C ASP A 415 10.30 0.68 4.48
N ALA A 416 11.17 1.07 5.41
CA ALA A 416 11.33 0.42 6.71
C ALA A 416 10.02 0.26 7.50
N HIS A 417 9.02 1.09 7.23
CA HIS A 417 7.72 1.02 7.91
C HIS A 417 6.69 0.20 7.13
N VAL A 418 6.52 0.48 5.83
CA VAL A 418 5.41 -0.09 5.03
C VAL A 418 5.76 -1.37 4.27
N ARG A 419 7.04 -1.75 4.19
CA ARG A 419 7.51 -2.94 3.46
C ARG A 419 7.24 -4.25 4.24
N PRO A 420 6.59 -5.25 3.62
CA PRO A 420 6.58 -6.63 4.10
C PRO A 420 7.99 -7.19 4.32
N GLY A 421 8.24 -7.83 5.45
CA GLY A 421 9.54 -8.42 5.78
C GLY A 421 10.56 -7.45 6.39
N PHE A 422 10.25 -6.17 6.61
CA PHE A 422 11.23 -5.23 7.15
C PHE A 422 11.22 -5.17 8.68
N VAL A 423 10.12 -4.71 9.27
CA VAL A 423 9.95 -4.58 10.73
C VAL A 423 8.64 -5.19 11.16
N ASP A 424 8.51 -5.53 12.43
CA ASP A 424 7.27 -6.08 12.98
C ASP A 424 6.10 -5.10 12.87
N PHE A 425 4.87 -5.63 12.94
CA PHE A 425 3.69 -4.80 13.07
C PHE A 425 3.69 -4.06 14.40
N GLY A 426 3.49 -2.75 14.36
CA GLY A 426 3.36 -1.93 15.56
C GLY A 426 2.93 -0.51 15.23
N PRO A 427 2.42 0.25 16.22
CA PRO A 427 2.10 1.65 16.01
C PRO A 427 3.37 2.43 15.61
N PRO A 428 3.26 3.50 14.81
CA PRO A 428 4.39 4.37 14.54
C PRO A 428 4.84 5.05 15.84
N THR A 429 5.94 4.59 16.42
CA THR A 429 6.41 5.03 17.75
C THR A 429 7.31 6.25 17.73
N ASP A 430 7.99 6.55 16.63
CA ASP A 430 8.83 7.74 16.52
C ASP A 430 8.13 8.87 15.77
N VAL A 431 7.23 9.55 16.48
CA VAL A 431 6.49 10.71 15.96
C VAL A 431 7.40 11.93 15.78
N SER A 432 8.70 11.89 16.13
CA SER A 432 9.55 13.09 16.01
C SER A 432 10.05 13.34 14.58
N VAL A 433 10.46 12.30 13.86
CA VAL A 433 10.90 12.37 12.45
C VAL A 433 9.69 12.52 11.51
N PHE A 434 8.55 11.95 11.91
CA PHE A 434 7.35 11.87 11.07
C PHE A 434 6.18 12.71 11.56
N GLY A 435 6.30 13.36 12.72
CA GLY A 435 5.37 14.38 13.20
C GLY A 435 5.89 15.74 12.79
N GLY A 436 5.03 16.56 12.22
CA GLY A 436 5.44 17.82 11.62
C GLY A 436 5.42 17.82 10.09
N TRP A 437 4.72 16.89 9.44
CA TRP A 437 4.08 17.17 8.14
C TRP A 437 3.06 18.30 8.35
N LYS A 438 3.52 19.51 8.60
CA LYS A 438 2.72 20.70 8.37
C LYS A 438 2.54 20.76 6.87
N GLU A 439 1.29 20.77 6.45
CA GLU A 439 0.71 20.69 5.10
C GLU A 439 1.37 21.48 3.93
N LYS A 440 2.56 22.08 4.06
CA LYS A 440 2.99 23.09 3.10
C LYS A 440 4.49 23.03 2.81
N CYS A 441 4.83 22.37 1.70
CA CYS A 441 5.76 22.99 0.75
C CYS A 441 5.00 24.18 0.15
N GLU A 442 4.95 25.30 0.89
CA GLU A 442 4.34 26.54 0.42
C GLU A 442 5.16 27.07 -0.76
N ASN A 443 4.48 27.34 -1.89
CA ASN A 443 5.05 28.02 -3.05
C ASN A 443 5.52 29.44 -2.72
#